data_AF-A0A937P9Z8-F1
#
_entry.id   AF-A0A937P9Z8-F1
#
_cell.length_a   1.000
_cell.length_b   1.000
_cell.length_c   1.000
_cell.angle_alpha   90.00
_cell.angle_beta   90.00
_cell.angle_gamma   90.00
#
_symmetry.space_group_name_H-M   'P 1'
#
loop_
_entity.id
_entity.type
_entity.pdbx_description
1 polymer ?
#
loop_
_entity_poly.entity_id
_entity_poly.type
_entity_poly.pdbx_seq_one_letter_code
_entity_poly.pdbx_strand_id
1 'polypeptide(L)'
;DKNGNLLATFQPNQREALSAKTAYLMVNLLKGVVDGGTAFRLRHTYNFTAEIGGKTGTTQNQSDGWFMGITPKLTGGVWVGGEDRSVHFDELTLGSGTNMALPIWAIYMDKVYNDSTLNIFQEDLFEPPPGFNINLDCKVNENLDQFFNYELWEEEFN
;
A
#
# COMPACT_ATOMS: atom_id res chain seq x y z
N ASP A 1 -4.65 -36.01 8.42
CA ASP A 1 -5.07 -36.93 7.35
C ASP A 1 -6.52 -37.35 7.63
N LYS A 2 -7.06 -38.34 6.91
CA LYS A 2 -8.41 -38.89 7.15
C LYS A 2 -8.64 -39.45 8.57
N ASN A 3 -7.57 -39.66 9.35
CA ASN A 3 -7.59 -40.18 10.71
C ASN A 3 -7.36 -39.09 11.76
N GLY A 4 -7.31 -37.81 11.36
CA GLY A 4 -7.06 -36.68 12.26
C GLY A 4 -5.59 -36.45 12.61
N ASN A 5 -4.65 -37.14 11.95
CA ASN A 5 -3.22 -36.90 12.19
C ASN A 5 -2.79 -35.54 11.63
N LEU A 6 -2.06 -34.76 12.43
CA LEU A 6 -1.44 -33.50 12.02
C LEU A 6 -0.38 -33.77 10.94
N LEU A 7 -0.59 -33.23 9.73
CA LEU A 7 0.33 -33.44 8.61
C LEU A 7 1.37 -32.32 8.48
N ALA A 8 1.01 -31.10 8.84
CA ALA A 8 1.88 -29.95 8.82
C ALA A 8 1.39 -28.90 9.82
N THR A 9 2.33 -28.20 10.44
CA THR A 9 2.06 -26.98 11.21
C THR A 9 2.85 -25.86 10.57
N PHE A 10 2.18 -24.76 10.26
CA PHE A 10 2.82 -23.58 9.68
C PHE A 10 3.08 -22.59 10.81
N GLN A 11 4.31 -22.58 11.31
CA GLN A 11 4.76 -21.54 12.23
C GLN A 11 5.31 -20.38 11.41
N PRO A 12 4.81 -19.14 11.59
CA PRO A 12 5.33 -17.99 10.87
C PRO A 12 6.77 -17.72 11.28
N ASN A 13 7.69 -17.73 10.31
CA ASN A 13 9.04 -17.25 10.52
C ASN A 13 9.04 -15.73 10.27
N GLN A 14 9.28 -14.95 11.32
CA GLN A 14 9.30 -13.49 11.26
C GLN A 14 10.76 -13.01 11.23
N ARG A 15 11.09 -12.23 10.20
CA ARG A 15 12.36 -11.50 10.11
C ARG A 15 12.06 -10.03 9.97
N GLU A 16 12.78 -9.19 10.71
CA GLU A 16 12.71 -7.75 10.54
C GLU A 16 13.37 -7.38 9.21
N ALA A 17 12.61 -6.77 8.31
CA ALA A 17 13.12 -6.27 7.03
C ALA A 17 13.41 -4.77 7.06
N LEU A 18 12.72 -4.02 7.94
CA LEU A 18 12.83 -2.58 8.12
C LEU A 18 12.64 -2.26 9.60
N SER A 19 13.34 -1.24 10.08
CA SER A 19 13.09 -0.71 11.42
C SER A 19 11.66 -0.19 11.55
N ALA A 20 11.10 -0.23 12.76
CA ALA A 20 9.74 0.30 13.00
C ALA A 20 9.61 1.79 12.61
N LYS A 21 10.69 2.59 12.80
CA LYS A 21 10.75 4.00 12.39
C LYS A 21 10.70 4.14 10.86
N THR A 22 11.49 3.35 10.14
CA THR A 22 11.51 3.34 8.67
C THR A 22 10.17 2.89 8.11
N ALA A 23 9.58 1.82 8.66
CA ALA A 23 8.27 1.31 8.25
C ALA A 23 7.17 2.36 8.44
N TYR A 24 7.12 3.03 9.60
CA TYR A 24 6.14 4.08 9.86
C TYR A 24 6.33 5.29 8.93
N LEU A 25 7.57 5.68 8.63
CA LEU A 25 7.86 6.72 7.64
C LEU A 25 7.35 6.31 6.24
N MET A 26 7.60 5.06 5.82
CA MET A 26 7.12 4.54 4.53
C MET A 26 5.60 4.56 4.43
N VAL A 27 4.89 4.16 5.48
CA VAL A 27 3.42 4.26 5.52
C VAL A 27 2.96 5.70 5.31
N ASN A 28 3.61 6.68 5.94
CA ASN A 28 3.26 8.08 5.77
C ASN A 28 3.53 8.59 4.34
N LEU A 29 4.63 8.17 3.69
CA LEU A 29 4.85 8.47 2.28
C LEU A 29 3.77 7.85 1.38
N LEU A 30 3.38 6.61 1.65
CA LEU A 30 2.34 5.89 0.91
C LEU A 30 0.95 6.50 1.13
N LYS A 31 0.66 7.10 2.28
CA LYS A 31 -0.56 7.88 2.52
C LYS A 31 -0.66 9.06 1.56
N GLY A 32 0.45 9.71 1.23
CA GLY A 32 0.49 10.81 0.25
C GLY A 32 -0.05 10.41 -1.14
N VAL A 33 0.15 9.16 -1.56
CA VAL A 33 -0.40 8.64 -2.84
C VAL A 33 -1.93 8.59 -2.82
N VAL A 34 -2.51 8.32 -1.66
CA VAL A 34 -3.96 8.20 -1.44
C VAL A 34 -4.60 9.55 -1.15
N ASP A 35 -3.94 10.41 -0.38
CA ASP A 35 -4.54 11.66 0.10
C ASP A 35 -4.39 12.82 -0.89
N GLY A 36 -3.46 12.72 -1.85
CA GLY A 36 -3.29 13.74 -2.90
C GLY A 36 -2.67 13.25 -4.21
N GLY A 37 -2.36 11.95 -4.32
CA GLY A 37 -1.65 11.39 -5.46
C GLY A 37 -2.52 10.54 -6.39
N THR A 38 -1.88 9.60 -7.06
CA THR A 38 -2.53 8.76 -8.10
C THR A 38 -3.69 7.88 -7.60
N ALA A 39 -3.84 7.70 -6.29
CA ALA A 39 -4.91 6.90 -5.68
C ALA A 39 -6.00 7.76 -5.01
N PHE A 40 -6.02 9.08 -5.26
CA PHE A 40 -6.96 10.04 -4.67
C PHE A 40 -8.44 9.72 -4.84
N ARG A 41 -8.78 8.89 -5.83
CA ARG A 41 -10.15 8.35 -6.02
C ARG A 41 -10.66 7.58 -4.79
N LEU A 42 -9.78 6.96 -3.98
CA LEU A 42 -10.18 6.34 -2.72
C LEU A 42 -10.85 7.34 -1.76
N ARG A 43 -10.40 8.59 -1.76
CA ARG A 43 -11.02 9.68 -0.99
C ARG A 43 -12.26 10.25 -1.66
N HIS A 44 -12.17 10.58 -2.94
CA HIS A 44 -13.19 11.41 -3.60
C HIS A 44 -14.31 10.64 -4.29
N THR A 45 -14.05 9.39 -4.70
CA THR A 45 -15.04 8.53 -5.35
C THR A 45 -15.60 7.50 -4.38
N TYR A 46 -14.72 6.88 -3.58
CA TYR A 46 -15.10 5.81 -2.65
C TYR A 46 -15.33 6.31 -1.22
N ASN A 47 -15.03 7.58 -0.93
CA ASN A 47 -15.30 8.22 0.37
C ASN A 47 -14.68 7.50 1.58
N PHE A 48 -13.55 6.82 1.40
CA PHE A 48 -12.85 6.20 2.51
C PHE A 48 -12.20 7.26 3.40
N THR A 49 -12.51 7.20 4.69
CA THR A 49 -11.91 8.05 5.73
C THR A 49 -10.76 7.35 6.44
N ALA A 50 -10.57 6.05 6.22
CA ALA A 50 -9.54 5.25 6.85
C ALA A 50 -8.11 5.69 6.54
N GLU A 51 -7.18 5.40 7.45
CA GLU A 51 -5.76 5.48 7.14
C GLU A 51 -5.38 4.39 6.14
N ILE A 52 -4.99 4.82 4.94
CA ILE A 52 -4.64 3.94 3.83
C ILE A 52 -3.34 4.44 3.23
N GLY A 53 -2.32 3.59 3.22
CA GLY A 53 -1.17 3.75 2.36
C GLY A 53 -1.41 2.99 1.05
N GLY A 54 -0.92 3.51 -0.07
CA GLY A 54 -1.04 2.78 -1.33
C GLY A 54 0.02 3.12 -2.36
N LYS A 55 0.18 2.22 -3.33
CA LYS A 55 1.02 2.46 -4.50
C LYS A 55 0.40 1.84 -5.74
N THR A 56 0.39 2.62 -6.81
CA THR A 56 0.00 2.21 -8.16
C THR A 56 1.22 1.68 -8.94
N GLY A 57 0.99 0.67 -9.76
CA GLY A 57 1.96 0.16 -10.72
C GLY A 57 1.31 0.01 -12.09
N THR A 58 2.06 0.25 -13.16
CA THR A 58 1.59 0.07 -14.54
C THR A 58 2.78 -0.34 -15.39
N THR A 59 2.68 -1.46 -16.10
CA THR A 59 3.75 -1.87 -17.03
C THR A 59 3.71 -1.01 -18.29
N GLN A 60 4.81 -1.02 -19.03
CA GLN A 60 4.86 -0.38 -20.34
C GLN A 60 3.80 -1.01 -21.26
N ASN A 61 3.28 -0.20 -22.17
CA ASN A 61 2.18 -0.58 -23.06
C ASN A 61 0.86 -0.93 -22.33
N GLN A 62 0.73 -0.61 -21.04
CA GLN A 62 -0.52 -0.77 -20.28
C GLN A 62 -1.05 -2.22 -20.25
N SER A 63 -0.16 -3.21 -20.33
CA SER A 63 -0.52 -4.64 -20.30
C SER A 63 -0.92 -5.10 -18.89
N ASP A 64 -0.34 -4.48 -17.85
CA ASP A 64 -0.58 -4.83 -16.45
C ASP A 64 -0.82 -3.59 -15.60
N GLY A 65 -1.87 -3.62 -14.80
CA GLY A 65 -2.18 -2.64 -13.78
C GLY A 65 -2.10 -3.25 -12.37
N TRP A 66 -1.41 -2.57 -11.46
CA TRP A 66 -1.28 -2.97 -10.06
C TRP A 66 -1.77 -1.88 -9.12
N PHE A 67 -2.39 -2.31 -8.02
CA PHE A 67 -2.60 -1.48 -6.85
C PHE A 67 -2.31 -2.28 -5.60
N MET A 68 -1.35 -1.81 -4.80
CA MET A 68 -1.07 -2.32 -3.46
C MET A 68 -1.62 -1.32 -2.46
N GLY A 69 -2.44 -1.77 -1.53
CA GLY A 69 -3.00 -0.97 -0.44
C GLY A 69 -2.71 -1.62 0.91
N ILE A 70 -2.34 -0.79 1.88
CA ILE A 70 -2.12 -1.18 3.28
C ILE A 70 -2.98 -0.31 4.20
N THR A 71 -3.64 -0.97 5.13
CA THR A 71 -4.34 -0.40 6.29
C THR A 71 -3.67 -0.95 7.55
N PRO A 72 -3.99 -0.42 8.75
CA PRO A 72 -3.35 -0.87 9.99
C PRO A 72 -3.48 -2.37 10.25
N LYS A 73 -4.56 -3.00 9.77
CA LYS A 73 -4.87 -4.41 10.02
C LYS A 73 -4.87 -5.30 8.78
N LEU A 74 -4.78 -4.73 7.57
CA LEU A 74 -4.88 -5.50 6.35
C LEU A 74 -4.00 -4.91 5.23
N THR A 75 -3.24 -5.79 4.59
CA THR A 75 -2.55 -5.47 3.33
C THR A 75 -3.18 -6.28 2.21
N GLY A 76 -3.47 -5.63 1.08
CA GLY A 76 -4.06 -6.27 -0.09
C GLY A 76 -3.44 -5.75 -1.37
N GLY A 77 -3.28 -6.63 -2.35
CA GLY A 77 -2.79 -6.32 -3.68
C GLY A 77 -3.78 -6.77 -4.74
N VAL A 78 -3.98 -5.93 -5.75
CA VAL A 78 -4.73 -6.29 -6.95
C VAL A 78 -3.82 -6.14 -8.16
N TRP A 79 -3.81 -7.18 -8.98
CA TRP A 79 -3.28 -7.16 -10.32
C TRP A 79 -4.40 -7.38 -11.32
N VAL A 80 -4.32 -6.68 -12.44
CA VAL A 80 -5.15 -6.90 -13.61
C VAL A 80 -4.22 -6.91 -14.82
N GLY A 81 -4.37 -7.93 -15.67
CA GLY A 81 -3.61 -8.08 -16.90
C GLY A 81 -4.13 -9.26 -17.72
N GLY A 82 -3.56 -9.47 -18.89
CA GLY A 82 -3.81 -10.63 -19.73
C GLY A 82 -2.84 -11.78 -19.45
N GLU A 83 -3.24 -13.00 -19.78
CA GLU A 83 -2.31 -14.15 -19.85
C GLU A 83 -1.21 -13.89 -20.89
N ASP A 84 -1.60 -13.37 -22.06
CA ASP A 84 -0.67 -12.85 -23.05
C ASP A 84 -0.50 -11.34 -22.88
N ARG A 85 0.77 -10.90 -22.81
CA ARG A 85 1.16 -9.49 -22.67
C ARG A 85 0.81 -8.64 -23.88
N SER A 86 0.55 -9.25 -25.04
CA SER A 86 0.03 -8.54 -26.21
C SER A 86 -1.40 -8.04 -26.00
N VAL A 87 -2.11 -8.55 -25.01
CA VAL A 87 -3.41 -8.02 -24.60
C VAL A 87 -3.18 -6.84 -23.67
N HIS A 88 -3.55 -5.65 -24.12
CA HIS A 88 -3.38 -4.43 -23.36
C HIS A 88 -4.46 -3.41 -23.73
N PHE A 89 -4.56 -2.35 -22.92
CA PHE A 89 -5.37 -1.20 -23.28
C PHE A 89 -4.63 -0.29 -24.24
N ASP A 90 -5.36 0.37 -25.14
CA ASP A 90 -4.78 1.30 -26.12
C ASP A 90 -4.27 2.60 -25.46
N GLU A 91 -4.83 2.98 -24.32
CA GLU A 91 -4.52 4.24 -23.64
C GLU A 91 -4.23 4.06 -22.14
N LEU A 92 -3.30 4.86 -21.61
CA LEU A 92 -2.99 4.94 -20.18
C LEU A 92 -4.20 5.40 -19.33
N THR A 93 -5.07 6.22 -19.92
CA THR A 93 -6.33 6.66 -19.32
C THR A 93 -7.26 5.49 -19.00
N LEU A 94 -7.09 4.35 -19.66
CA LEU A 94 -7.85 3.12 -19.41
C LEU A 94 -7.00 2.10 -18.66
N GLY A 95 -5.76 1.90 -19.10
CA GLY A 95 -4.88 0.83 -18.64
C GLY A 95 -3.91 1.18 -17.51
N SER A 96 -4.13 2.28 -16.80
CA SER A 96 -3.34 2.56 -15.58
C SER A 96 -3.78 1.68 -14.42
N GLY A 97 -2.88 1.40 -13.47
CA GLY A 97 -3.20 0.70 -12.23
C GLY A 97 -4.29 1.39 -11.41
N THR A 98 -4.39 2.73 -11.51
CA THR A 98 -5.48 3.53 -10.94
C THR A 98 -6.85 3.22 -11.54
N ASN A 99 -6.91 2.81 -12.81
CA ASN A 99 -8.17 2.55 -13.51
C ASN A 99 -8.51 1.06 -13.59
N MET A 100 -7.49 0.20 -13.62
CA MET A 100 -7.67 -1.25 -13.67
C MET A 100 -7.80 -1.87 -12.27
N ALA A 101 -6.78 -1.71 -11.42
CA ALA A 101 -6.65 -2.47 -10.18
C ALA A 101 -7.27 -1.78 -8.96
N LEU A 102 -7.09 -0.46 -8.84
CA LEU A 102 -7.58 0.31 -7.69
C LEU A 102 -9.10 0.18 -7.45
N PRO A 103 -9.99 0.21 -8.48
CA PRO A 103 -11.42 0.05 -8.26
C PRO A 103 -11.80 -1.29 -7.62
N ILE A 104 -11.13 -2.37 -8.01
CA ILE A 104 -11.37 -3.71 -7.45
C ILE A 104 -10.96 -3.74 -5.98
N TRP A 105 -9.78 -3.18 -5.65
CA TRP A 105 -9.33 -3.07 -4.27
C TRP A 105 -10.30 -2.25 -3.43
N ALA A 106 -10.80 -1.13 -3.97
CA ALA A 106 -11.75 -0.28 -3.26
C ALA A 106 -13.07 -1.01 -2.98
N ILE A 107 -13.67 -1.67 -3.97
CA ILE A 107 -14.90 -2.44 -3.79
C ILE A 107 -14.71 -3.59 -2.80
N TYR A 108 -13.54 -4.24 -2.80
CA TYR A 108 -13.20 -5.26 -1.81
C TYR A 108 -13.13 -4.68 -0.40
N MET A 109 -12.41 -3.56 -0.22
CA MET A 109 -12.26 -2.94 1.10
C MET A 109 -13.56 -2.34 1.63
N ASP A 110 -14.44 -1.82 0.76
CA ASP A 110 -15.77 -1.38 1.16
C ASP A 110 -16.57 -2.53 1.80
N LYS A 111 -16.48 -3.74 1.23
CA LYS A 111 -17.09 -4.94 1.83
C LYS A 111 -16.42 -5.31 3.15
N VAL A 112 -15.09 -5.22 3.24
CA VAL A 112 -14.35 -5.49 4.48
C VAL A 112 -14.80 -4.55 5.60
N TYR A 113 -14.89 -3.25 5.33
CA TYR A 113 -15.31 -2.27 6.34
C TYR A 113 -16.79 -2.39 6.72
N ASN A 114 -17.63 -2.93 5.83
CA ASN A 114 -19.04 -3.20 6.11
C ASN A 114 -19.28 -4.54 6.82
N ASP A 115 -18.25 -5.36 7.02
CA ASP A 115 -18.33 -6.63 7.77
C ASP A 115 -17.69 -6.49 9.16
N SER A 116 -18.53 -6.23 10.16
CA SER A 116 -18.09 -6.07 11.55
C SER A 116 -17.48 -7.33 12.16
N THR A 117 -17.70 -8.52 11.58
CA THR A 117 -17.14 -9.77 12.08
C THR A 117 -15.62 -9.86 11.87
N LEU A 118 -15.08 -9.06 10.95
CA LEU A 118 -13.66 -9.01 10.64
C LEU A 118 -12.85 -8.16 11.63
N ASN A 119 -13.50 -7.34 12.47
CA ASN A 119 -12.85 -6.41 13.41
C ASN A 119 -11.83 -5.46 12.74
N ILE A 120 -12.11 -5.06 11.50
CA ILE A 120 -11.33 -4.08 10.72
C ILE A 120 -12.24 -2.88 10.46
N PHE A 121 -11.82 -1.70 10.88
CA PHE A 121 -12.64 -0.50 10.88
C PHE A 121 -11.94 0.66 10.16
N GLN A 122 -12.72 1.64 9.70
CA GLN A 122 -12.14 2.83 9.09
C GLN A 122 -11.44 3.72 10.12
N GLU A 123 -11.79 3.59 11.40
CA GLU A 123 -11.21 4.32 12.52
C GLU A 123 -9.88 3.73 12.99
N ASP A 124 -9.46 2.58 12.47
CA ASP A 124 -8.16 1.99 12.80
C ASP A 124 -7.03 2.92 12.32
N LEU A 125 -6.01 3.10 13.17
CA LEU A 125 -4.87 3.99 12.92
C LEU A 125 -3.55 3.20 12.93
N PHE A 126 -2.57 3.65 12.14
CA PHE A 126 -1.20 3.15 12.25
C PHE A 126 -0.56 3.68 13.52
N GLU A 127 -0.01 2.78 14.34
CA GLU A 127 0.64 3.16 15.59
C GLU A 127 2.06 3.70 15.34
N PRO A 128 2.40 4.91 15.79
CA PRO A 128 3.75 5.43 15.68
C PRO A 128 4.70 4.66 16.62
N PRO A 129 5.93 4.35 16.18
CA PRO A 129 6.89 3.68 17.03
C PRO A 129 7.38 4.61 18.15
N PRO A 130 7.84 4.06 19.30
CA PRO A 130 8.35 4.86 20.40
C PRO A 130 9.46 5.84 19.97
N GLY A 131 9.32 7.10 20.37
CA GLY A 131 10.30 8.15 20.07
C GLY A 131 10.38 8.56 18.59
N PHE A 132 9.32 8.37 17.81
CA PHE A 132 9.23 8.92 16.46
C PHE A 132 9.12 10.46 16.49
N ASN A 133 10.10 11.15 15.91
CA ASN A 133 10.24 12.61 15.98
C ASN A 133 10.58 13.27 14.63
N ILE A 134 10.28 12.60 13.51
CA ILE A 134 10.51 13.14 12.16
C ILE A 134 9.38 14.09 11.80
N ASN A 135 9.71 15.27 11.28
CA ASN A 135 8.73 16.20 10.74
C ASN A 135 8.23 15.67 9.38
N LEU A 136 6.93 15.40 9.29
CA LEU A 136 6.27 14.89 8.08
C LEU A 136 5.59 16.01 7.26
N ASP A 137 5.66 17.26 7.71
CA ASP A 137 5.08 18.40 6.99
C ASP A 137 6.02 18.89 5.88
N CYS A 138 5.66 18.58 4.64
CA CYS A 138 6.38 19.04 3.45
C CYS A 138 6.31 20.56 3.23
N LYS A 139 5.42 21.30 3.92
CA LYS A 139 5.28 22.76 3.75
C LYS A 139 6.32 23.55 4.55
N VAL A 140 7.07 22.90 5.44
CA VAL A 140 7.94 23.59 6.41
C VAL A 140 9.39 23.73 5.94
N ASN A 141 9.83 23.08 4.85
CA ASN A 141 11.24 23.12 4.44
C ASN A 141 11.46 23.65 3.01
N GLU A 142 11.78 24.94 2.89
CA GLU A 142 12.42 25.51 1.70
C GLU A 142 13.93 25.17 1.59
N ASN A 143 14.50 24.40 2.54
CA ASN A 143 15.93 24.04 2.59
C ASN A 143 16.18 22.52 2.77
N LEU A 144 15.56 21.66 1.94
CA LEU A 144 15.70 20.19 2.02
C LEU A 144 16.98 19.58 1.43
N ASP A 145 17.97 20.38 1.03
CA ASP A 145 19.26 19.87 0.53
C ASP A 145 20.07 19.08 1.58
N GLN A 146 19.67 19.09 2.86
CA GLN A 146 20.39 18.40 3.94
C GLN A 146 19.81 17.03 4.33
N PHE A 147 18.63 16.62 3.84
CA PHE A 147 17.97 15.38 4.28
C PHE A 147 18.22 14.16 3.38
N PHE A 148 18.63 14.35 2.13
CA PHE A 148 19.09 13.26 1.26
C PHE A 148 20.61 13.12 1.37
N ASN A 149 21.11 12.71 2.56
CA ASN A 149 22.49 12.28 2.64
C ASN A 149 22.60 10.88 2.00
N TYR A 150 23.11 10.84 0.77
CA TYR A 150 23.27 9.64 -0.05
C TYR A 150 24.06 8.53 0.68
N GLU A 151 24.94 8.89 1.62
CA GLU A 151 25.73 7.96 2.43
C GLU A 151 24.90 7.02 3.32
N LEU A 152 23.74 7.45 3.84
CA LEU A 152 22.93 6.61 4.74
C LEU A 152 22.19 5.47 4.00
N TRP A 153 21.95 5.62 2.70
CA TRP A 153 21.23 4.63 1.91
C TRP A 153 22.11 3.46 1.46
N GLU A 154 23.42 3.68 1.24
CA GLU A 154 24.32 2.60 0.84
C GLU A 154 24.74 1.70 2.01
N GLU A 155 24.68 2.19 3.25
CA GLU A 155 25.01 1.39 4.46
C GLU A 155 23.88 0.46 4.93
N GLU A 156 22.61 0.79 4.66
CA GLU A 156 21.46 -0.05 5.07
C GLU A 156 21.11 -1.17 4.08
N PHE A 157 21.58 -1.08 2.83
CA PHE A 157 21.16 -1.97 1.74
C PHE A 157 22.31 -2.71 1.00
N ASN A 158 23.53 -2.67 1.56
CA ASN A 158 24.66 -3.56 1.20
C ASN A 158 25.09 -4.39 2.41
#